data_AF-A0A0G3XK92-F1
#
_entry.id   AF-A0A0G3XK92-F1
#
_cell.length_a   1.000
_cell.length_b   1.000
_cell.length_c   1.000
_cell.angle_alpha   90.00
_cell.angle_beta   90.00
_cell.angle_gamma   90.00
#
_symmetry.space_group_name_H-M   'P 1'
#
loop_
_entity.id
_entity.type
_entity.pdbx_description
1 polymer ?
#
loop_
_entity_poly.entity_id
_entity_poly.type
_entity_poly.pdbx_seq_one_letter_code
_entity_poly.pdbx_strand_id
1 'polypeptide(L)'
;MPKVARDPLLAVARVVLVFLQLISGFAAISLAIALPAVLIFRSSVLAEFAEEGVSTDAFWPMTAMIVLGLATAVLVFVLVRLTRRIVDTVALGDPFVPDNAQRLSLMAWCMLAIQIVTIPLATFARQLESITEGTPDTELSISLSGLLFVLVLFILARVFRKGTEMRSELEGTV
;
A
#
# COMPACT_ATOMS: atom_id res chain seq x y z
N MET A 1 -35.53 12.46 10.50
CA MET A 1 -34.49 11.60 9.91
C MET A 1 -33.70 12.42 8.91
N PRO A 2 -32.50 12.95 9.22
CA PRO A 2 -31.83 13.83 8.26
C PRO A 2 -31.22 13.04 7.12
N LYS A 3 -31.48 13.54 5.91
CA LYS A 3 -31.16 13.00 4.58
C LYS A 3 -29.66 13.19 4.25
N VAL A 4 -28.76 12.45 4.88
CA VAL A 4 -27.39 12.22 4.33
C VAL A 4 -27.41 11.02 3.35
N ALA A 5 -28.60 10.60 2.94
CA ALA A 5 -28.80 9.60 1.91
C ALA A 5 -28.33 10.15 0.55
N ARG A 6 -27.14 9.71 0.14
CA ARG A 6 -26.53 9.73 -1.20
C ARG A 6 -25.74 11.00 -1.57
N ASP A 7 -24.60 11.22 -0.91
CA ASP A 7 -23.49 11.87 -1.60
C ASP A 7 -22.97 10.90 -2.70
N PRO A 8 -23.18 11.19 -4.00
CA PRO A 8 -22.77 10.30 -5.07
C PRO A 8 -21.25 10.15 -5.15
N LEU A 9 -20.49 11.17 -4.74
CA LEU A 9 -19.03 11.11 -4.72
C LEU A 9 -18.54 10.11 -3.69
N LEU A 10 -19.09 10.12 -2.47
CA LEU A 10 -18.71 9.16 -1.44
C LEU A 10 -19.11 7.73 -1.80
N ALA A 11 -20.25 7.55 -2.48
CA ALA A 11 -20.67 6.25 -2.98
C ALA A 11 -19.69 5.70 -4.03
N VAL A 12 -19.31 6.52 -5.02
CA VAL A 12 -18.31 6.14 -6.05
C VAL A 12 -16.96 5.87 -5.41
N ALA A 13 -16.48 6.76 -4.53
CA ALA A 13 -15.23 6.59 -3.81
C ALA A 13 -15.19 5.27 -3.05
N ARG A 14 -16.29 4.92 -2.36
CA ARG A 14 -16.41 3.66 -1.63
C ARG A 14 -16.32 2.44 -2.56
N VAL A 15 -17.03 2.44 -3.69
CA VAL A 15 -16.97 1.35 -4.67
C VAL A 15 -15.56 1.18 -5.22
N VAL A 16 -14.91 2.28 -5.62
CA VAL A 16 -13.52 2.27 -6.10
C VAL A 16 -12.57 1.73 -5.03
N LEU A 17 -12.70 2.18 -3.78
CA LEU A 17 -11.85 1.71 -2.69
C LEU A 17 -12.06 0.24 -2.36
N VAL A 18 -13.30 -0.27 -2.43
CA VAL A 18 -13.56 -1.71 -2.26
C VAL A 18 -12.90 -2.50 -3.39
N PHE A 19 -13.04 -2.05 -4.63
CA PHE A 19 -12.42 -2.70 -5.79
C PHE A 19 -10.88 -2.72 -5.68
N LEU A 20 -10.26 -1.59 -5.34
CA LEU A 20 -8.81 -1.51 -5.10
C LEU A 20 -8.38 -2.38 -3.90
N GLN A 21 -9.21 -2.47 -2.87
CA GLN A 21 -8.94 -3.32 -1.71
C GLN A 21 -9.01 -4.80 -2.09
N LEU A 22 -9.92 -5.20 -2.97
CA LEU A 22 -10.00 -6.57 -3.49
C LEU A 22 -8.80 -6.92 -4.36
N ILE A 23 -8.39 -6.03 -5.28
CA ILE A 23 -7.22 -6.26 -6.14
C ILE A 23 -5.94 -6.40 -5.30
N SER A 24 -5.70 -5.46 -4.38
CA SER A 24 -4.52 -5.50 -3.52
C SER A 24 -4.53 -6.71 -2.58
N GLY A 25 -5.70 -7.10 -2.07
CA GLY A 25 -5.87 -8.32 -1.28
C GLY A 25 -5.58 -9.58 -2.09
N PHE A 26 -6.09 -9.66 -3.32
CA PHE A 26 -5.81 -10.76 -4.24
C PHE A 26 -4.31 -10.85 -4.56
N ALA A 27 -3.66 -9.72 -4.89
CA ALA A 27 -2.22 -9.70 -5.14
C ALA A 27 -1.42 -10.18 -3.92
N ALA A 28 -1.77 -9.72 -2.71
CA ALA A 28 -1.12 -10.16 -1.48
C ALA A 28 -1.30 -11.66 -1.24
N ILE A 29 -2.50 -12.21 -1.45
CA ILE A 29 -2.77 -13.65 -1.30
C ILE A 29 -1.98 -14.46 -2.33
N SER A 30 -2.00 -14.04 -3.59
CA SER A 30 -1.26 -14.70 -4.68
C SER A 30 0.24 -14.74 -4.39
N LEU A 31 0.83 -13.63 -3.93
CA LEU A 31 2.24 -13.58 -3.56
C LEU A 31 2.56 -14.38 -2.29
N ALA A 32 1.65 -14.40 -1.31
CA ALA A 32 1.78 -15.20 -0.10
C ALA A 32 1.74 -16.71 -0.39
N ILE A 33 1.05 -17.14 -1.45
CA ILE A 33 1.05 -18.52 -1.94
C ILE A 33 2.28 -18.80 -2.81
N ALA A 34 2.64 -17.85 -3.69
CA ALA A 34 3.78 -17.99 -4.59
C ALA A 34 5.11 -18.14 -3.83
N LEU A 35 5.29 -17.40 -2.74
CA LEU A 35 6.52 -17.43 -1.94
C LEU A 35 6.89 -18.85 -1.44
N PRO A 36 6.04 -19.56 -0.67
CA PRO A 36 6.34 -20.92 -0.26
C PRO A 36 6.36 -21.89 -1.44
N ALA A 37 5.54 -21.68 -2.48
CA ALA A 37 5.56 -22.55 -3.67
C ALA A 37 6.92 -22.51 -4.37
N VAL A 38 7.50 -21.33 -4.63
CA VAL A 38 8.82 -21.18 -5.27
C VAL A 38 9.93 -21.81 -4.41
N LEU A 39 9.80 -21.77 -3.08
CA LEU A 39 10.77 -22.39 -2.17
C LEU A 39 10.66 -23.93 -2.14
N ILE A 40 9.43 -24.47 -2.13
CA ILE A 40 9.16 -25.91 -2.10
C ILE A 40 9.53 -26.55 -3.45
N PHE A 41 9.13 -25.91 -4.55
CA PHE A 41 9.36 -26.40 -5.92
C PHE A 41 10.64 -25.82 -6.54
N ARG A 42 11.64 -25.48 -5.72
CA ARG A 42 12.89 -24.83 -6.16
C ARG A 42 13.57 -25.58 -7.30
N SER A 43 13.66 -26.91 -7.23
CA SER A 43 14.29 -27.71 -8.29
C SER A 43 13.58 -27.59 -9.62
N SER A 44 12.24 -27.56 -9.62
CA SER A 44 11.44 -27.37 -10.82
C SER A 44 11.59 -25.96 -11.39
N VAL A 45 11.60 -24.93 -10.53
CA VAL A 45 11.84 -23.54 -10.96
C VAL A 45 13.23 -23.39 -11.60
N LEU A 46 14.27 -23.99 -11.01
CA LEU A 46 15.62 -23.95 -11.58
C LEU A 46 15.75 -24.75 -12.89
N ALA A 47 14.94 -25.81 -13.07
CA ALA A 47 14.88 -26.53 -14.33
C ALA A 47 14.25 -25.66 -15.44
N GLU A 48 13.16 -24.95 -15.12
CA GLU A 48 12.54 -23.98 -16.04
C GLU A 48 13.52 -22.87 -16.44
N PHE A 49 14.28 -22.34 -15.47
CA PHE A 49 15.32 -21.35 -15.75
C PHE A 49 16.35 -21.87 -16.75
N ALA A 50 16.79 -23.12 -16.61
CA ALA A 50 17.74 -23.72 -17.55
C ALA A 50 17.14 -23.91 -18.95
N GLU A 51 15.84 -24.21 -19.06
CA GLU A 51 15.12 -24.31 -20.33
C GLU A 51 14.97 -22.95 -21.02
N GLU A 52 14.67 -21.89 -20.26
CA GLU A 52 14.57 -20.51 -20.76
C GLU A 52 15.93 -19.81 -20.92
N GLY A 53 17.04 -20.47 -20.58
CA GLY A 53 18.38 -19.88 -20.66
C GLY A 53 18.69 -18.84 -19.58
N VAL A 54 17.90 -18.79 -18.50
CA VAL A 54 18.08 -17.91 -17.35
C VAL A 54 19.10 -18.52 -16.38
N SER A 55 20.06 -17.72 -15.89
CA SER A 55 21.02 -18.18 -14.87
C SER A 55 20.33 -18.53 -13.55
N THR A 56 20.78 -19.60 -12.91
CA THR A 56 20.30 -20.02 -11.58
C THR A 56 20.53 -18.96 -10.49
N ASP A 57 21.45 -18.03 -10.71
CA ASP A 57 21.74 -16.91 -9.80
C ASP A 57 20.56 -15.92 -9.69
N ALA A 58 19.64 -15.93 -10.65
CA ALA A 58 18.41 -15.13 -10.64
C ALA A 58 17.41 -15.56 -9.53
N PHE A 59 17.54 -16.77 -8.99
CA PHE A 59 16.55 -17.34 -8.07
C PHE A 59 16.36 -16.51 -6.79
N TRP A 60 17.45 -16.08 -6.16
CA TRP A 60 17.39 -15.31 -4.92
C TRP A 60 16.89 -13.88 -5.11
N PRO A 61 17.37 -13.11 -6.11
CA PRO A 61 16.80 -11.81 -6.45
C PRO A 61 15.30 -11.89 -6.78
N MET A 62 14.87 -12.88 -7.58
CA MET A 62 13.45 -13.10 -7.89
C MET A 62 12.63 -13.39 -6.62
N THR A 63 13.13 -14.28 -5.76
CA THR A 63 12.45 -14.61 -4.49
C THR A 63 12.36 -13.39 -3.57
N ALA A 64 13.41 -12.57 -3.50
CA ALA A 64 13.40 -11.32 -2.75
C ALA A 64 12.36 -10.33 -3.30
N MET A 65 12.20 -10.24 -4.64
CA MET A 65 11.16 -9.43 -5.25
C MET A 65 9.74 -9.92 -4.89
N ILE A 66 9.52 -11.24 -4.78
CA ILE A 66 8.23 -11.78 -4.31
C ILE A 66 7.96 -11.33 -2.86
N VAL A 67 8.96 -11.38 -1.98
CA VAL A 67 8.83 -10.94 -0.58
C VAL A 67 8.53 -9.44 -0.49
N LEU A 68 9.28 -8.60 -1.22
CA LEU A 68 9.08 -7.15 -1.23
C LEU A 68 7.76 -6.76 -1.90
N GLY A 69 7.37 -7.47 -2.95
CA GLY A 69 6.07 -7.33 -3.60
C GLY A 69 4.92 -7.67 -2.65
N LEU A 70 5.05 -8.74 -1.86
CA LEU A 70 4.08 -9.12 -0.84
C LEU A 70 3.95 -8.03 0.23
N ALA A 71 5.08 -7.55 0.76
CA ALA A 71 5.10 -6.46 1.74
C ALA A 71 4.41 -5.20 1.18
N THR A 72 4.70 -4.84 -0.07
CA THR A 72 4.08 -3.69 -0.76
C THR A 72 2.58 -3.90 -0.94
N ALA A 73 2.14 -5.07 -1.40
CA ALA A 73 0.72 -5.37 -1.58
C ALA A 73 -0.07 -5.29 -0.27
N VAL A 74 0.51 -5.79 0.84
CA VAL A 74 -0.07 -5.67 2.19
C VAL A 74 -0.16 -4.22 2.63
N LEU A 75 0.90 -3.42 2.43
CA LEU A 75 0.89 -1.99 2.77
C LEU A 75 -0.18 -1.22 1.97
N VAL A 76 -0.32 -1.51 0.68
CA VAL A 76 -1.36 -0.91 -0.18
C VAL A 76 -2.76 -1.33 0.29
N PHE A 77 -2.96 -2.61 0.61
CA PHE A 77 -4.24 -3.08 1.15
C PHE A 77 -4.63 -2.35 2.43
N VAL A 78 -3.67 -2.17 3.35
CA VAL A 78 -3.88 -1.42 4.60
C VAL A 78 -4.19 0.04 4.31
N LEU A 79 -3.43 0.69 3.42
CA LEU A 79 -3.65 2.08 3.01
C LEU A 79 -5.07 2.28 2.46
N VAL A 80 -5.50 1.47 1.51
CA VAL A 80 -6.85 1.55 0.91
C VAL A 80 -7.93 1.29 1.96
N ARG A 81 -7.72 0.33 2.87
CA ARG A 81 -8.64 0.06 3.99
C ARG A 81 -8.79 1.26 4.91
N LEU A 82 -7.69 1.95 5.24
CA LEU A 82 -7.70 3.15 6.08
C LEU A 82 -8.46 4.29 5.39
N THR A 83 -8.20 4.52 4.10
CA THR A 83 -8.93 5.51 3.29
C THR A 83 -10.44 5.20 3.27
N ARG A 84 -10.82 3.94 3.06
CA ARG A 84 -12.23 3.52 3.07
C ARG A 84 -12.90 3.79 4.42
N ARG A 85 -12.21 3.55 5.53
CA ARG A 85 -12.73 3.85 6.87
C ARG A 85 -12.93 5.35 7.11
N ILE A 86 -12.09 6.21 6.54
CA ILE A 86 -12.29 7.67 6.59
C ILE A 86 -13.51 8.04 5.73
N VAL A 87 -13.65 7.48 4.53
CA VAL A 87 -14.85 7.71 3.68
C VAL A 87 -16.13 7.26 4.39
N ASP A 88 -16.11 6.11 5.09
CA ASP A 88 -17.24 5.61 5.85
C ASP A 88 -17.64 6.57 6.99
N THR A 89 -16.69 7.17 7.71
CA THR A 89 -17.00 8.14 8.79
C THR A 89 -17.49 9.48 8.25
N VAL A 90 -16.91 9.97 7.14
CA VAL A 90 -17.40 11.16 6.43
C VAL A 90 -18.83 10.95 5.93
N ALA A 91 -19.16 9.78 5.39
CA ALA A 91 -20.51 9.46 4.93
C ALA A 91 -21.55 9.41 6.07
N LEU A 92 -21.12 9.17 7.31
CA LEU A 92 -21.95 9.25 8.51
C LEU A 92 -22.08 10.70 9.05
N GLY A 93 -21.40 11.66 8.42
CA GLY A 93 -21.43 13.08 8.80
C GLY A 93 -20.43 13.46 9.90
N ASP A 94 -19.54 12.56 10.31
CA ASP A 94 -18.55 12.82 11.37
C ASP A 94 -17.10 12.64 10.88
N PRO A 95 -16.54 13.65 10.20
CA PRO A 95 -15.17 13.61 9.69
C PRO A 95 -14.10 13.78 10.78
N PHE A 96 -14.42 14.42 11.90
CA PHE A 96 -13.45 14.81 12.96
C PHE A 96 -13.60 13.94 14.21
N VAL A 97 -13.59 12.63 14.00
CA VAL A 97 -13.43 11.65 15.08
C VAL A 97 -11.95 11.43 15.40
N PRO A 98 -11.57 11.18 16.68
CA PRO A 98 -10.18 10.93 17.07
C PRO A 98 -9.51 9.82 16.23
N ASP A 99 -10.29 8.79 15.91
CA ASP A 99 -9.90 7.67 15.05
C ASP A 99 -9.35 8.10 13.69
N ASN A 100 -9.91 9.12 13.05
CA ASN A 100 -9.49 9.55 11.72
C ASN A 100 -8.10 10.18 11.75
N ALA A 101 -7.74 10.88 12.83
CA ALA A 101 -6.38 11.37 13.04
C ALA A 101 -5.37 10.22 13.15
N GLN A 102 -5.72 9.15 13.87
CA GLN A 102 -4.88 7.95 13.95
C GLN A 102 -4.77 7.25 12.59
N ARG A 103 -5.88 7.12 11.84
CA ARG A 103 -5.88 6.53 10.49
C ARG A 103 -4.95 7.28 9.55
N LEU A 104 -5.00 8.62 9.53
CA LEU A 104 -4.09 9.46 8.73
C LEU A 104 -2.62 9.25 9.10
N SER A 105 -2.30 9.14 10.39
CA SER A 105 -0.94 8.85 10.86
C SER A 105 -0.46 7.48 10.37
N LEU A 106 -1.31 6.45 10.49
CA LEU A 106 -1.00 5.11 9.97
C LEU A 106 -0.82 5.11 8.46
N MET A 107 -1.63 5.86 7.72
CA MET A 107 -1.47 6.03 6.26
C MET A 107 -0.12 6.65 5.92
N ALA A 108 0.33 7.65 6.68
CA ALA A 108 1.65 8.27 6.49
C ALA A 108 2.78 7.25 6.68
N TRP A 109 2.70 6.42 7.73
CA TRP A 109 3.66 5.34 7.95
C TRP A 109 3.62 4.27 6.86
N CYS A 110 2.45 3.88 6.36
CA CYS A 110 2.33 2.95 5.24
C CYS A 110 3.00 3.51 3.98
N MET A 111 2.74 4.78 3.64
CA MET A 111 3.36 5.43 2.49
C MET A 111 4.88 5.54 2.64
N LEU A 112 5.38 5.87 3.83
CA LEU A 112 6.82 5.90 4.10
C LEU A 112 7.44 4.52 3.95
N ALA A 113 6.79 3.47 4.47
CA ALA A 113 7.26 2.10 4.32
C ALA A 113 7.32 1.67 2.85
N ILE A 114 6.34 2.05 2.02
CA ILE A 114 6.37 1.79 0.57
C ILE A 114 7.59 2.47 -0.09
N GLN A 115 7.89 3.72 0.27
CA GLN A 115 9.09 4.43 -0.24
C GLN A 115 10.40 3.77 0.20
N ILE A 116 10.44 3.16 1.40
CA ILE A 116 11.63 2.44 1.86
C ILE A 116 11.77 1.12 1.10
N VAL A 117 10.66 0.41 0.85
CA VAL A 117 10.65 -0.87 0.13
C VAL A 117 11.04 -0.72 -1.34
N THR A 118 10.79 0.42 -1.98
CA THR A 118 11.21 0.65 -3.37
C THR A 118 12.73 0.65 -3.55
N ILE A 119 13.52 0.97 -2.51
CA ILE A 119 14.99 0.94 -2.58
C ILE A 119 15.52 -0.47 -2.85
N PRO A 120 15.28 -1.49 -2.00
CA PRO A 120 15.74 -2.85 -2.28
C PRO A 120 15.05 -3.44 -3.50
N LEU A 121 13.79 -3.05 -3.80
CA LEU A 121 13.10 -3.51 -5.00
C LEU A 121 13.84 -3.06 -6.27
N ALA A 122 14.31 -1.82 -6.32
CA ALA A 122 15.14 -1.31 -7.42
C ALA A 122 16.48 -2.05 -7.52
N THR A 123 17.11 -2.36 -6.38
CA THR A 123 18.38 -3.10 -6.35
C THR A 123 18.21 -4.51 -6.94
N PHE A 124 17.19 -5.25 -6.51
CA PHE A 124 16.96 -6.60 -7.02
C PHE A 124 16.47 -6.62 -8.47
N ALA A 125 15.69 -5.61 -8.89
CA ALA A 125 15.30 -5.45 -10.29
C ALA A 125 16.52 -5.30 -11.20
N ARG A 126 17.44 -4.38 -10.86
CA ARG A 126 18.71 -4.20 -11.62
C ARG A 126 19.58 -5.44 -11.62
N GLN A 127 19.62 -6.15 -10.48
CA GLN A 127 20.37 -7.40 -10.39
C GLN A 127 19.76 -8.45 -11.35
N LEU A 128 18.43 -8.56 -11.40
CA LEU A 128 17.75 -9.49 -12.30
C LEU A 128 17.97 -9.11 -13.77
N GLU A 129 17.83 -7.82 -14.12
CA GLU A 129 18.12 -7.30 -15.46
C GLU A 129 19.53 -7.66 -15.93
N SER A 130 20.53 -7.53 -15.05
CA SER A 130 21.92 -7.89 -15.38
C SER A 130 22.14 -9.38 -15.64
N ILE A 131 21.23 -10.22 -15.13
CA ILE A 131 21.29 -11.68 -15.25
C ILE A 131 20.47 -12.18 -16.46
N THR A 132 19.37 -11.52 -16.81
CA THR A 132 18.41 -11.98 -17.84
C THR A 132 18.49 -11.21 -19.17
N GLU A 133 19.49 -10.34 -19.37
CA GLU A 133 19.66 -9.51 -20.58
C GLU A 133 18.39 -8.73 -20.99
N GLY A 134 17.55 -8.37 -20.00
CA GLY A 134 16.29 -7.67 -20.22
C GLY A 134 16.47 -6.17 -20.50
N THR A 135 15.51 -5.57 -21.21
CA THR A 135 15.45 -4.12 -21.42
C THR A 135 14.85 -3.43 -20.17
N PRO A 136 15.44 -2.35 -19.64
CA PRO A 136 14.97 -1.72 -18.43
C PRO A 136 13.73 -0.88 -18.73
N ASP A 137 12.57 -1.30 -18.24
CA ASP A 137 11.31 -0.57 -18.44
C ASP A 137 10.79 0.10 -17.15
N THR A 138 11.51 0.04 -16.02
CA THR A 138 11.01 0.65 -14.78
C THR A 138 12.10 1.23 -13.88
N GLU A 139 12.21 2.56 -13.86
CA GLU A 139 12.97 3.28 -12.83
C GLU A 139 12.24 3.25 -11.48
N LEU A 140 12.46 2.20 -10.70
CA LEU A 140 12.05 2.15 -9.30
C LEU A 140 12.96 3.09 -8.47
N SER A 141 12.38 4.16 -7.93
CA SER A 141 13.09 5.12 -7.08
C SER A 141 12.17 5.72 -6.01
N ILE A 142 12.78 6.32 -4.99
CA ILE A 142 12.05 7.15 -4.02
C ILE A 142 11.57 8.40 -4.75
N SER A 143 10.27 8.69 -4.68
CA SER A 143 9.72 9.88 -5.30
C SER A 143 9.62 11.04 -4.30
N LEU A 144 10.09 12.22 -4.71
CA LEU A 144 9.94 13.44 -3.91
C LEU A 144 8.45 13.76 -3.65
N SER A 145 7.59 13.55 -4.65
CA SER A 145 6.14 13.68 -4.52
C SER A 145 5.57 12.70 -3.48
N GLY A 146 6.08 11.47 -3.42
CA GLY A 146 5.70 10.48 -2.42
C GLY A 146 6.12 10.89 -1.01
N LEU A 147 7.33 11.42 -0.83
CA LEU A 147 7.80 11.95 0.46
C LEU A 147 6.99 13.18 0.89
N LEU A 148 6.68 14.09 -0.04
CA LEU A 148 5.79 15.22 0.24
C LEU A 148 4.41 14.74 0.67
N PHE A 149 3.86 13.70 0.03
CA PHE A 149 2.59 13.12 0.42
C PHE A 149 2.62 12.50 1.84
N VAL A 150 3.71 11.82 2.21
CA VAL A 150 3.93 11.33 3.59
C VAL A 150 3.88 12.49 4.59
N LEU A 151 4.59 13.60 4.32
CA LEU A 151 4.59 14.78 5.17
C LEU A 151 3.19 15.39 5.29
N VAL A 152 2.48 15.53 4.18
CA VAL A 152 1.11 16.03 4.15
C VAL A 152 0.20 15.16 5.02
N LEU A 153 0.28 13.83 4.92
CA LEU A 153 -0.52 12.93 5.75
C LEU A 153 -0.23 13.10 7.26
N PHE A 154 1.04 13.24 7.65
CA PHE A 154 1.38 13.52 9.06
C PHE A 154 0.86 14.87 9.54
N ILE A 155 0.93 15.90 8.71
CA ILE A 155 0.39 17.23 9.03
C ILE A 155 -1.12 17.15 9.16
N LEU A 156 -1.81 16.51 8.21
CA LEU A 156 -3.26 16.32 8.27
C LEU A 156 -3.67 15.53 9.53
N ALA A 157 -2.92 14.48 9.90
CA ALA A 157 -3.17 13.74 11.13
C ALA A 157 -3.08 14.65 12.37
N ARG A 158 -2.12 15.59 12.41
CA ARG A 158 -1.97 16.56 13.51
C ARG A 158 -3.11 17.57 13.53
N VAL A 159 -3.51 18.10 12.37
CA VAL A 159 -4.62 19.05 12.24
C VAL A 159 -5.95 18.40 12.63
N PHE A 160 -6.21 17.16 12.20
CA PHE A 160 -7.41 16.42 12.57
C PHE A 160 -7.49 16.16 14.08
N ARG A 161 -6.36 15.80 14.70
CA ARG A 161 -6.30 15.65 16.16
C ARG A 161 -6.67 16.95 16.87
N LYS A 162 -6.08 18.07 16.45
CA LYS A 162 -6.39 19.37 17.07
C LYS A 162 -7.84 19.79 16.82
N GLY A 163 -8.38 19.56 15.63
CA GLY A 163 -9.79 19.82 15.31
C GLY A 163 -10.74 19.00 16.17
N THR A 164 -10.38 17.76 16.49
CA THR A 164 -11.15 16.90 17.39
C THR A 164 -11.14 17.42 18.83
N GLU A 165 -9.97 17.85 19.34
CA GLU A 165 -9.85 18.48 20.66
C GLU A 165 -10.71 19.75 20.76
N MET A 166 -10.64 20.63 19.76
CA MET A 166 -11.44 21.87 19.73
C MET A 166 -12.95 21.58 19.72
N ARG A 167 -13.39 20.56 18.98
CA ARG A 167 -14.79 20.14 18.99
C ARG A 167 -15.23 19.67 20.38
N SER A 168 -14.39 18.89 21.07
CA SER A 168 -14.69 18.40 22.41
C SER A 168 -14.77 19.52 23.45
N GLU A 169 -13.93 20.55 23.32
CA GLU A 169 -13.98 21.74 24.18
C GLU A 169 -15.31 22.50 23.99
N LEU A 170 -15.77 22.67 22.74
CA LEU A 170 -17.04 23.34 22.44
C LEU A 170 -18.26 22.56 22.96
N GLU A 171 -18.27 21.24 22.80
CA GLU A 171 -19.34 20.37 23.31
C GLU A 171 -19.40 20.34 24.85
N GLY A 172 -18.29 20.66 25.55
CA GLY A 172 -18.22 20.75 27.01
C GLY A 172 -18.60 22.11 27.61
N THR A 173 -18.96 23.10 26.77
CA THR A 173 -19.34 24.46 27.22
C THR A 173 -20.85 24.71 27.21
N VAL A 174 -21.67 23.69 26.93
CA VAL A 174 -23.15 23.74 26.91
C VAL A 174 -23.74 23.10 28.16
#